data_AF-A0A015W3E7-F1
#
_entry.id   AF-A0A015W3E7-F1
#
_cell.length_a   1.000
_cell.length_b   1.000
_cell.length_c   1.000
_cell.angle_alpha   90.00
_cell.angle_beta   90.00
_cell.angle_gamma   90.00
#
_symmetry.space_group_name_H-M   'P 1'
#
loop_
_entity.id
_entity.type
_entity.pdbx_description
1 polymer ?
#
loop_
_entity_poly.entity_id
_entity_poly.type
_entity_poly.pdbx_seq_one_letter_code
_entity_poly.pdbx_strand_id
1 'polypeptide(L)'
;MLLGQELEHQKKQNYELIVNQIESGIIPHVISDKKEFAGYFVLVFPNGICDVCNKWLFKQISELSSTSDLVVVVPDKLKKNMEIYNTVYKLKLSSIFCSEKYAISQEEFKDMTYIFYCSKTGTVLYPLALHHKNIDLNLYFKLVKSIDLDFL
;
A
#
# COMPACT_ATOMS: atom_id res chain seq x y z
N MET A 1 -9.43 32.48 2.65
CA MET A 1 -8.29 31.98 3.46
C MET A 1 -8.61 30.73 4.29
N LEU A 2 -9.86 30.49 4.71
CA LEU A 2 -10.25 29.31 5.52
C LEU A 2 -9.96 27.94 4.87
N LEU A 3 -10.24 27.81 3.57
CA LEU A 3 -10.02 26.56 2.81
C LEU A 3 -8.55 26.09 2.78
N GLY A 4 -7.58 27.02 2.84
CA GLY A 4 -6.16 26.68 2.83
C GLY A 4 -5.68 26.10 4.15
N GLN A 5 -6.11 26.69 5.27
CA GLN A 5 -5.76 26.24 6.63
C GLN A 5 -6.39 24.88 6.94
N GLU A 6 -7.61 24.64 6.48
CA GLU A 6 -8.30 23.36 6.65
C GLU A 6 -7.60 22.23 5.87
N LEU A 7 -7.12 22.53 4.65
CA LEU A 7 -6.35 21.58 3.85
C LEU A 7 -4.98 21.26 4.47
N GLU A 8 -4.30 22.24 5.05
CA GLU A 8 -3.04 22.03 5.77
C GLU A 8 -3.23 21.22 7.05
N HIS A 9 -4.29 21.49 7.80
CA HIS A 9 -4.64 20.74 9.00
C HIS A 9 -4.92 19.26 8.68
N GLN A 10 -5.70 18.98 7.63
CA GLN A 10 -5.97 17.61 7.17
C GLN A 10 -4.70 16.88 6.73
N LYS A 11 -3.80 17.56 6.01
CA LYS A 11 -2.50 16.98 5.61
C LYS A 11 -1.65 16.62 6.81
N LYS A 12 -1.62 17.49 7.84
CA LYS A 12 -0.87 17.24 9.07
C LYS A 12 -1.43 16.06 9.86
N GLN A 13 -2.76 15.96 9.98
CA GLN A 13 -3.40 14.81 10.63
C GLN A 13 -3.12 13.50 9.90
N ASN A 14 -3.17 13.49 8.56
CA ASN A 14 -2.83 12.30 7.77
C ASN A 14 -1.36 11.91 7.90
N TYR A 15 -0.45 12.89 7.97
CA TYR A 15 0.97 12.66 8.21
C TYR A 15 1.18 11.97 9.56
N GLU A 16 0.65 12.55 10.64
CA GLU A 16 0.78 12.01 12.00
C GLU A 16 0.17 10.60 12.11
N LEU A 17 -0.97 10.37 11.46
CA LEU A 17 -1.60 9.04 11.44
C LEU A 17 -0.70 7.99 10.77
N ILE A 18 -0.13 8.29 9.60
CA ILE A 18 0.74 7.36 8.88
C ILE A 18 2.00 7.05 9.70
N VAL A 19 2.64 8.07 10.28
CA VAL A 19 3.83 7.90 11.11
C VAL A 19 3.51 7.05 12.34
N ASN A 20 2.44 7.37 13.07
CA ASN A 20 2.04 6.61 14.26
C ASN A 20 1.74 5.14 13.93
N GLN A 21 1.10 4.86 12.79
CA GLN A 21 0.81 3.48 12.38
C GLN A 21 2.08 2.72 12.01
N ILE A 22 3.01 3.35 11.30
CA ILE A 22 4.32 2.78 10.99
C ILE A 22 5.09 2.47 12.28
N GLU A 23 5.16 3.42 13.21
CA GLU A 23 5.90 3.28 14.47
C GLU A 23 5.26 2.26 15.41
N SER A 24 3.93 2.11 15.36
CA SER A 24 3.21 1.16 16.22
C SER A 24 3.52 -0.32 15.91
N GLY A 25 4.05 -0.63 14.71
CA GLY A 25 4.42 -1.99 14.34
C GLY A 25 3.27 -3.00 14.34
N ILE A 26 2.01 -2.53 14.26
CA ILE A 26 0.80 -3.35 14.46
C ILE A 26 0.66 -4.46 13.42
N ILE A 27 1.23 -4.31 12.22
CA ILE A 27 1.24 -5.42 11.26
C ILE A 27 2.33 -6.42 11.66
N PRO A 28 1.96 -7.68 11.99
CA PRO A 28 2.91 -8.73 12.32
C PRO A 28 3.89 -8.90 11.16
N HIS A 29 5.15 -9.20 11.48
CA HIS A 29 6.25 -9.39 10.53
C HIS A 29 5.77 -9.98 9.20
N VAL A 30 5.57 -9.11 8.20
CA VAL A 30 5.43 -9.54 6.82
C VAL A 30 6.83 -10.00 6.43
N ILE A 31 7.06 -11.31 6.48
CA ILE A 31 8.36 -11.89 6.16
C ILE A 31 8.46 -11.94 4.63
N SER A 32 9.22 -10.99 4.06
CA SER A 32 9.66 -11.08 2.68
C SER A 32 11.01 -11.80 2.62
N ASP A 33 11.03 -13.06 2.23
CA ASP A 33 12.27 -13.79 1.97
C ASP A 33 12.89 -13.45 0.60
N LYS A 34 12.37 -12.43 -0.10
CA LYS A 34 12.68 -12.21 -1.50
C LYS A 34 13.20 -10.81 -1.81
N LYS A 35 14.41 -10.78 -2.36
CA LYS A 35 14.97 -9.66 -3.15
C LYS A 35 14.14 -9.31 -4.40
N GLU A 36 13.13 -10.13 -4.75
CA GLU A 36 12.30 -9.98 -5.94
C GLU A 36 11.60 -8.61 -6.01
N PHE A 37 11.24 -8.04 -4.86
CA PHE A 37 10.58 -6.73 -4.78
C PHE A 37 11.50 -5.64 -4.23
N ALA A 38 12.80 -5.89 -4.16
CA ALA A 38 13.75 -4.91 -3.63
C ALA A 38 13.67 -3.58 -4.40
N GLY A 39 13.49 -2.49 -3.66
CA GLY A 39 13.34 -1.14 -4.21
C GLY A 39 11.90 -0.74 -4.58
N TYR A 40 10.90 -1.61 -4.37
CA TYR A 40 9.51 -1.35 -4.72
C TYR A 40 8.62 -1.12 -3.49
N PHE A 41 7.59 -0.31 -3.69
CA PHE A 41 6.40 -0.33 -2.86
C PHE A 41 5.59 -1.59 -3.18
N VAL A 42 5.18 -2.32 -2.17
CA VAL A 42 4.44 -3.57 -2.32
C VAL A 42 3.08 -3.42 -1.66
N LEU A 43 2.02 -3.50 -2.47
CA LEU A 43 0.63 -3.48 -2.03
C LEU A 43 0.09 -4.90 -2.10
N VAL A 44 -0.32 -5.45 -0.96
CA VAL A 44 -0.79 -6.83 -0.85
C VAL A 44 -2.28 -6.84 -0.57
N PHE A 45 -3.01 -7.59 -1.40
CA PHE A 45 -4.44 -7.80 -1.22
C PHE A 45 -4.73 -9.13 -0.49
N PRO A 46 -5.77 -9.18 0.35
CA PRO A 46 -6.19 -10.40 1.03
C PRO A 46 -6.90 -11.36 0.07
N ASN A 47 -7.26 -12.56 0.54
CA ASN A 47 -7.94 -13.62 -0.24
C ASN A 47 -9.30 -13.23 -0.83
N GLY A 48 -9.95 -12.21 -0.29
CA GLY A 48 -11.20 -11.67 -0.82
C GLY A 48 -11.16 -10.15 -0.83
N ILE A 49 -11.52 -9.55 -1.97
CA ILE A 49 -11.67 -8.11 -2.10
C ILE A 49 -13.07 -7.77 -2.59
N CYS A 50 -13.79 -6.98 -1.79
CA CYS A 50 -14.98 -6.27 -2.22
C CYS A 50 -14.55 -5.01 -2.99
N ASP A 51 -14.79 -4.98 -4.30
CA ASP A 51 -14.39 -3.87 -5.16
C ASP A 51 -15.17 -2.58 -4.82
N VAL A 52 -16.47 -2.69 -4.51
CA VAL A 52 -17.32 -1.58 -4.06
C VAL A 52 -16.79 -0.96 -2.78
N CYS A 53 -16.36 -1.79 -1.83
CA CYS A 53 -15.78 -1.36 -0.57
C CYS A 53 -14.45 -0.66 -0.84
N ASN A 54 -13.59 -1.23 -1.68
CA ASN A 54 -12.26 -0.70 -1.96
C ASN A 54 -12.20 0.37 -3.07
N LYS A 55 -13.33 0.94 -3.49
CA LYS A 55 -13.37 2.04 -4.48
C LYS A 55 -12.47 3.21 -4.12
N TRP A 56 -12.36 3.53 -2.83
CA TRP A 56 -11.49 4.62 -2.36
C TRP A 56 -10.00 4.33 -2.67
N LEU A 57 -9.56 3.09 -2.45
CA LEU A 57 -8.19 2.66 -2.68
C LEU A 57 -7.89 2.62 -4.18
N PHE A 58 -8.81 2.06 -4.97
CA PHE A 58 -8.70 2.04 -6.43
C PHE A 58 -8.63 3.44 -7.02
N LYS A 59 -9.42 4.37 -6.49
CA LYS A 59 -9.32 5.78 -6.87
C LYS A 59 -7.92 6.33 -6.60
N GLN A 60 -7.38 6.14 -5.39
CA GLN A 60 -6.04 6.63 -5.06
C GLN A 60 -4.97 6.02 -5.96
N ILE A 61 -5.02 4.72 -6.24
CA ILE A 61 -4.08 4.05 -7.15
C ILE A 61 -4.18 4.64 -8.56
N SER A 62 -5.39 4.87 -9.07
CA SER A 62 -5.58 5.45 -10.42
C SER A 62 -5.06 6.89 -10.55
N GLU A 63 -5.00 7.62 -9.43
CA GLU A 63 -4.54 9.00 -9.31
C GLU A 63 -3.04 9.11 -8.99
N LEU A 64 -2.34 8.00 -8.74
CA LEU A 64 -0.88 8.01 -8.59
C LEU A 64 -0.23 8.56 -9.87
N SER A 65 0.76 9.44 -9.70
CA SER A 65 1.51 10.02 -10.83
C SER A 65 2.28 8.96 -11.61
N SER A 66 2.74 7.91 -10.93
CA SER A 66 3.33 6.71 -11.52
C SER A 66 3.06 5.50 -10.64
N THR A 67 2.83 4.36 -11.26
CA THR A 67 2.74 3.02 -10.65
C THR A 67 3.99 2.18 -10.93
N SER A 68 5.02 2.75 -11.58
CA SER A 68 6.27 2.05 -11.92
C SER A 68 6.96 1.45 -10.71
N ASP A 69 6.87 2.13 -9.57
CA ASP A 69 7.52 1.76 -8.32
C ASP A 69 6.59 0.93 -7.42
N LEU A 70 5.39 0.58 -7.92
CA LEU A 70 4.38 -0.17 -7.20
C LEU A 70 4.24 -1.59 -7.77
N VAL A 71 4.46 -2.56 -6.90
CA VAL A 71 4.16 -3.97 -7.13
C VAL A 71 2.86 -4.31 -6.38
N VAL A 72 1.96 -4.99 -7.06
CA VAL A 72 0.73 -5.52 -6.46
C VAL A 72 0.87 -7.02 -6.29
N VAL A 73 0.67 -7.51 -5.07
CA VAL A 73 0.68 -8.93 -4.75
C VAL A 73 -0.74 -9.36 -4.40
N VAL A 74 -1.21 -10.40 -5.06
CA VAL A 74 -2.55 -10.98 -4.84
C VAL A 74 -2.46 -12.49 -4.65
N PRO A 75 -3.40 -13.10 -3.93
CA PRO A 75 -3.61 -14.54 -3.95
C PRO A 75 -3.91 -15.05 -5.36
N ASP A 76 -3.56 -16.30 -5.64
CA ASP A 76 -3.71 -16.89 -7.00
C ASP A 76 -5.16 -16.77 -7.49
N LYS A 77 -6.11 -16.98 -6.57
CA LYS A 77 -7.56 -16.93 -6.84
C LYS A 77 -8.05 -15.54 -7.26
N LEU A 78 -7.30 -14.47 -6.93
CA LEU A 78 -7.68 -13.10 -7.22
C LEU A 78 -6.98 -12.49 -8.44
N LYS A 79 -6.02 -13.19 -9.05
CA LYS A 79 -5.27 -12.66 -10.21
C LYS A 79 -6.18 -12.10 -11.29
N LYS A 80 -7.13 -12.92 -11.76
CA LYS A 80 -8.06 -12.56 -12.83
C LYS A 80 -8.96 -11.37 -12.45
N ASN A 81 -9.40 -11.32 -11.19
CA ASN A 81 -10.21 -10.20 -10.71
C ASN A 81 -9.38 -8.91 -10.69
N MET A 82 -8.12 -8.98 -10.25
CA MET A 82 -7.23 -7.81 -10.23
C MET A 82 -6.91 -7.31 -11.65
N GLU A 83 -6.75 -8.19 -12.64
CA GLU A 83 -6.60 -7.80 -14.04
C GLU A 83 -7.84 -7.06 -14.57
N ILE A 84 -9.04 -7.53 -14.21
CA ILE A 84 -10.30 -6.85 -14.53
C ILE A 84 -10.36 -5.48 -13.84
N TYR A 85 -10.05 -5.42 -12.53
CA TYR A 85 -10.06 -4.17 -11.78
C TYR A 85 -9.06 -3.16 -12.32
N ASN A 86 -7.87 -3.61 -12.71
CA ASN A 86 -6.86 -2.78 -13.35
C ASN A 86 -7.41 -2.06 -14.60
N THR A 87 -8.22 -2.76 -15.38
CA THR A 87 -8.86 -2.22 -16.58
C THR A 87 -10.04 -1.31 -16.23
N VAL A 88 -10.99 -1.80 -15.43
CA VAL A 88 -12.25 -1.10 -15.10
C VAL A 88 -11.98 0.20 -14.34
N TYR A 89 -11.06 0.17 -13.38
CA TYR A 89 -10.70 1.31 -12.54
C TYR A 89 -9.50 2.09 -13.08
N LYS A 90 -8.95 1.71 -14.24
CA LYS A 90 -7.81 2.38 -14.89
C LYS A 90 -6.61 2.55 -13.95
N LEU A 91 -6.26 1.48 -13.23
CA LEU A 91 -5.24 1.51 -12.18
C LEU A 91 -3.81 1.63 -12.75
N LYS A 92 -3.60 1.32 -14.03
CA LYS A 92 -2.28 1.36 -14.71
C LYS A 92 -1.23 0.48 -14.03
N LEU A 93 -1.65 -0.61 -13.40
CA LEU A 93 -0.73 -1.56 -12.78
C LEU A 93 -0.07 -2.40 -13.87
N SER A 94 1.26 -2.37 -13.93
CA SER A 94 2.06 -3.24 -14.82
C SER A 94 2.58 -4.50 -14.12
N SER A 95 2.61 -4.48 -12.78
CA SER A 95 3.33 -5.44 -11.96
C SER A 95 2.38 -6.13 -10.97
N ILE A 96 1.61 -7.10 -11.44
CA ILE A 96 0.70 -7.91 -10.61
C ILE A 96 1.30 -9.31 -10.44
N PHE A 97 1.64 -9.67 -9.21
CA PHE A 97 2.26 -10.92 -8.82
C PHE A 97 1.31 -11.77 -8.00
N CYS A 98 1.42 -13.09 -8.14
CA CYS A 98 0.65 -14.02 -7.34
C CYS A 98 1.52 -14.67 -6.27
N SER A 99 1.08 -14.61 -5.02
CA SER A 99 1.79 -15.24 -3.90
C SER A 99 0.90 -15.33 -2.67
N GLU A 100 0.74 -16.55 -2.17
CA GLU A 100 0.11 -16.81 -0.87
C GLU A 100 1.05 -16.51 0.31
N LYS A 101 2.37 -16.36 0.06
CA LYS A 101 3.38 -16.17 1.12
C LYS A 101 3.24 -14.85 1.85
N TYR A 102 2.70 -13.84 1.17
CA TYR A 102 2.55 -12.53 1.76
C TYR A 102 1.27 -12.44 2.57
N ALA A 103 0.29 -13.33 2.37
CA ALA A 103 -0.98 -13.31 3.08
C ALA A 103 -0.75 -13.46 4.59
N ILE A 104 -1.32 -12.52 5.36
CA ILE A 104 -1.22 -12.58 6.82
C ILE A 104 -2.20 -13.66 7.31
N SER A 105 -1.66 -14.67 8.00
CA SER A 105 -2.44 -15.79 8.54
C SER A 105 -3.17 -15.46 9.83
N GLN A 106 -2.78 -14.38 10.51
CA GLN A 106 -3.43 -13.92 11.73
C GLN A 106 -4.84 -13.43 11.42
N GLU A 107 -5.80 -13.95 12.18
CA GLU A 107 -7.22 -13.79 11.88
C GLU A 107 -7.70 -12.35 11.89
N GLU A 108 -7.08 -11.50 12.71
CA GLU A 108 -7.40 -10.08 12.78
C GLU A 108 -6.97 -9.29 11.53
N PHE A 109 -5.98 -9.78 10.79
CA PHE A 109 -5.38 -9.10 9.63
C PHE A 109 -5.67 -9.79 8.28
N LYS A 110 -6.26 -10.98 8.29
CA LYS A 110 -6.44 -11.84 7.10
C LYS A 110 -7.22 -11.18 5.96
N ASP A 111 -8.09 -10.23 6.29
CA ASP A 111 -8.97 -9.51 5.37
C ASP A 111 -8.49 -8.08 5.08
N MET A 112 -7.29 -7.72 5.56
CA MET A 112 -6.73 -6.39 5.36
C MET A 112 -5.89 -6.31 4.09
N THR A 113 -6.01 -5.18 3.40
CA THR A 113 -5.00 -4.77 2.43
C THR A 113 -3.91 -4.00 3.17
N TYR A 114 -2.65 -4.22 2.84
CA TYR A 114 -1.53 -3.49 3.44
C TYR A 114 -0.51 -3.13 2.39
N ILE A 115 0.25 -2.10 2.69
CA ILE A 115 1.34 -1.62 1.85
C ILE A 115 2.61 -1.52 2.68
N PHE A 116 3.75 -1.78 2.05
CA PHE A 116 5.07 -1.59 2.65
C PHE A 116 6.07 -1.20 1.58
N TYR A 117 7.24 -0.75 2.00
CA TYR A 117 8.40 -0.61 1.10
C TYR A 117 9.34 -1.78 1.33
N CYS A 118 9.79 -2.40 0.24
CA CYS A 118 10.83 -3.40 0.30
C CYS A 118 12.15 -2.71 -0.03
N SER A 119 13.05 -2.64 0.95
CA SER A 119 14.35 -1.99 0.79
C SER A 119 15.17 -2.65 -0.31
N LYS A 120 16.24 -1.99 -0.77
CA LYS A 120 17.19 -2.58 -1.75
C LYS A 120 17.84 -3.88 -1.23
N THR A 121 17.90 -4.07 0.08
CA THR A 121 18.41 -5.30 0.71
C THR A 121 17.34 -6.40 0.85
N GLY A 122 16.09 -6.11 0.50
CA GLY A 122 14.96 -7.03 0.59
C GLY A 122 14.23 -6.98 1.94
N THR A 123 14.52 -6.00 2.79
CA THR A 123 13.88 -5.86 4.10
C THR A 123 12.54 -5.16 3.97
N VAL A 124 11.51 -5.65 4.66
CA VAL A 124 10.22 -4.97 4.73
C VAL A 124 10.33 -3.79 5.69
N LEU A 125 10.02 -2.60 5.18
CA LEU A 125 10.04 -1.34 5.90
C LEU A 125 8.67 -0.66 5.82
N TYR A 126 8.33 0.07 6.89
CA TYR A 126 7.17 0.95 6.97
C TYR A 126 5.82 0.29 6.62
N PRO A 127 5.50 -0.92 7.14
CA PRO A 127 4.24 -1.57 6.84
C PRO A 127 3.06 -0.75 7.35
N LEU A 128 2.02 -0.65 6.53
CA LEU A 128 0.83 0.15 6.79
C LEU A 128 -0.44 -0.61 6.39
N ALA A 129 -1.36 -0.78 7.34
CA ALA A 129 -2.65 -1.41 7.10
C ALA A 129 -3.60 -0.39 6.48
N LEU A 130 -4.20 -0.73 5.35
CA LEU A 130 -5.09 0.16 4.62
C LEU A 130 -6.53 -0.06 5.06
N HIS A 131 -7.01 0.81 5.95
CA HIS A 131 -8.40 0.87 6.35
C HIS A 131 -9.13 2.07 5.73
N HIS A 132 -10.45 1.91 5.62
CA HIS A 132 -11.32 2.93 5.05
C HIS A 132 -11.09 4.32 5.66
N LYS A 133 -10.92 5.29 4.74
CA LYS A 133 -11.03 6.76 4.85
C LYS A 133 -9.84 7.62 5.27
N ASN A 134 -8.73 7.13 5.82
CA ASN A 134 -7.74 8.07 6.40
C ASN A 134 -6.30 7.98 5.90
N ILE A 135 -6.00 7.17 4.88
CA ILE A 135 -4.62 7.04 4.38
C ILE A 135 -4.54 7.57 2.96
N ASP A 136 -3.64 8.53 2.74
CA ASP A 136 -3.26 9.07 1.43
C ASP A 136 -2.00 8.34 0.95
N LEU A 137 -2.13 7.51 -0.10
CA LEU A 137 -1.04 6.74 -0.68
C LEU A 137 0.06 7.62 -1.29
N ASN A 138 -0.31 8.77 -1.88
CA ASN A 138 0.69 9.70 -2.41
C ASN A 138 1.52 10.30 -1.28
N LEU A 139 0.88 10.60 -0.14
CA LEU A 139 1.60 11.05 1.04
C LEU A 139 2.50 9.94 1.58
N TYR A 140 2.01 8.72 1.74
CA TYR A 140 2.80 7.56 2.16
C TYR A 140 4.04 7.36 1.27
N PHE A 141 3.90 7.39 -0.06
CA PHE A 141 5.03 7.28 -0.99
C PHE A 141 6.04 8.39 -0.81
N LYS A 142 5.59 9.64 -0.66
CA LYS A 142 6.49 10.78 -0.43
C LYS A 142 7.25 10.63 0.88
N LEU A 143 6.58 10.19 1.94
CA LEU A 143 7.19 10.01 3.26
C LEU A 143 8.26 8.93 3.22
N VAL A 144 7.91 7.74 2.74
CA VAL A 144 8.88 6.65 2.65
C VAL A 144 10.04 7.03 1.73
N LYS A 145 9.78 7.64 0.57
CA LYS A 145 10.84 8.15 -0.29
C LYS A 145 11.70 9.19 0.44
N SER A 146 11.14 10.10 1.22
CA SER A 146 11.96 11.07 1.97
C SER A 146 12.82 10.42 3.05
N ILE A 147 12.33 9.39 3.73
CA ILE A 147 13.08 8.68 4.78
C ILE A 147 14.20 7.83 4.16
N ASP A 148 13.92 7.15 3.03
CA ASP A 148 14.88 6.24 2.38
C ASP A 148 15.82 6.94 1.37
N LEU A 149 15.49 8.15 0.92
CA LEU A 149 16.40 8.97 0.08
C LEU A 149 17.51 9.66 0.90
N ASP A 150 17.37 9.73 2.24
CA ASP A 150 18.38 10.33 3.12
C ASP A 150 19.47 9.34 3.59
N PHE A 151 19.46 8.09 3.10
CA PHE A 151 20.47 7.07 3.40
C PHE A 151 21.34 6.62 2.20
N LEU A 152 21.40 7.42 1.12
CA LEU A 152 22.30 7.22 -0.02
C LEU A 152 23.43 8.25 -0.07
#